data_AF-A0A0G1HK08-F1
#
_entry.id   AF-A0A0G1HK08-F1
#
_cell.length_a   1.000
_cell.length_b   1.000
_cell.length_c   1.000
_cell.angle_alpha   90.00
_cell.angle_beta   90.00
_cell.angle_gamma   90.00
#
_symmetry.space_group_name_H-M   'P 1'
#
loop_
_entity.id
_entity.type
_entity.pdbx_description
1 polymer ?
#
loop_
_entity_poly.entity_id
_entity_poly.type
_entity_poly.pdbx_seq_one_letter_code
_entity_poly.pdbx_strand_id
1 'polypeptide(L)'
;MIYHPRDRFRCKNSGIIQGKLLFFLLAIGILSLLFYFLYKPSTSVVSPIPQKDMFSFLLPIFSRKKNPDELKKKIIEAIGTTIPEYSVMVKDLKNDFSIDMNANTIFTGASVNKLPILGTLYYLAQK
;
A
#
# COMPACT_ATOMS: atom_id res chain seq x y z
N MET A 1 73.31 -19.78 53.78
CA MET A 1 72.30 -20.71 53.23
C MET A 1 70.97 -19.95 53.20
N ILE A 2 70.65 -19.30 52.09
CA ILE A 2 69.51 -18.36 51.99
C ILE A 2 68.49 -18.97 51.04
N TYR A 3 67.31 -19.29 51.58
CA TYR A 3 66.17 -19.85 50.87
C TYR A 3 65.31 -18.71 50.31
N HIS A 4 65.06 -18.70 48.99
CA HIS A 4 64.05 -17.85 48.37
C HIS A 4 62.87 -18.72 47.90
N PRO A 5 61.62 -18.44 48.31
CA PRO A 5 60.46 -19.19 47.88
C PRO A 5 60.04 -18.79 46.46
N ARG A 6 59.58 -19.78 45.68
CA ARG A 6 58.98 -19.58 44.36
C ARG A 6 57.51 -19.18 44.51
N ASP A 7 57.14 -18.02 44.00
CA ASP A 7 55.75 -17.60 43.86
C ASP A 7 55.02 -18.47 42.83
N ARG A 8 53.99 -19.18 43.28
CA ARG A 8 52.99 -19.82 42.41
C ARG A 8 51.82 -18.85 42.21
N PHE A 9 51.81 -18.11 41.11
CA PHE A 9 50.59 -17.44 40.66
C PHE A 9 49.64 -18.46 40.03
N ARG A 10 48.66 -18.90 40.82
CA ARG A 10 47.51 -19.69 40.35
C ARG A 10 46.45 -18.73 39.83
N CYS A 11 46.33 -18.58 38.51
CA CYS A 11 45.21 -17.88 37.88
C CYS A 11 43.91 -18.67 38.12
N LYS A 12 43.09 -18.17 39.04
CA LYS A 12 41.75 -18.69 39.36
C LYS A 12 40.71 -17.66 38.91
N ASN A 13 40.44 -17.55 37.60
CA ASN A 13 39.38 -16.66 37.09
C ASN A 13 38.75 -17.07 35.74
N SER A 14 38.93 -18.32 35.28
CA SER A 14 38.39 -18.78 33.98
C SER A 14 36.87 -19.05 33.96
N GLY A 15 36.22 -19.21 35.11
CA GLY A 15 34.78 -19.55 35.18
C GLY A 15 33.83 -18.39 34.90
N ILE A 16 34.24 -17.14 35.14
CA ILE A 16 33.38 -15.95 34.98
C ILE A 16 33.26 -15.55 33.50
N ILE A 17 34.30 -15.83 32.70
CA ILE A 17 34.35 -15.47 31.28
C ILE A 17 33.46 -16.41 30.45
N GLN A 18 33.37 -17.69 30.83
CA GLN A 18 32.57 -18.68 30.11
C GLN A 18 31.05 -18.44 30.23
N GLY A 19 30.57 -18.01 31.40
CA GLY A 19 29.14 -17.70 31.60
C GLY A 19 28.66 -16.49 30.78
N LYS A 20 29.51 -15.48 30.60
CA LYS A 20 29.18 -14.29 29.79
C LYS A 20 29.07 -14.64 28.31
N LEU A 21 29.96 -15.48 27.79
CA LEU A 21 29.95 -15.88 26.38
C LEU A 21 28.69 -16.70 26.02
N LEU A 22 28.26 -17.60 26.93
CA LEU A 22 27.02 -18.35 26.77
C LEU A 22 25.79 -17.43 26.71
N PHE A 23 25.74 -16.42 27.58
CA PHE A 23 24.63 -15.45 27.62
C PHE A 23 24.55 -14.63 26.33
N PHE A 24 25.70 -14.19 25.79
CA PHE A 24 25.74 -13.48 24.52
C PHE A 24 25.21 -14.31 23.34
N LEU A 25 25.57 -15.60 23.27
CA LEU A 25 25.06 -16.51 22.23
C LEU A 25 23.54 -16.70 22.33
N LEU A 26 23.02 -16.81 23.56
CA LEU A 26 21.58 -16.94 23.82
C LEU A 26 20.82 -15.67 23.40
N ALA A 27 21.36 -14.48 23.71
CA ALA A 27 20.76 -13.21 23.31
C ALA A 27 20.69 -13.04 21.79
N ILE A 28 21.74 -13.43 21.07
CA ILE A 28 21.78 -13.39 19.59
C ILE A 28 20.75 -14.37 19.00
N GLY A 29 20.64 -15.58 19.56
CA GLY A 29 19.65 -16.57 19.13
C GLY A 29 18.20 -16.07 19.29
N ILE A 30 17.90 -15.46 20.43
CA ILE A 30 16.57 -14.88 20.70
C ILE A 30 16.29 -13.73 19.73
N LEU A 31 17.27 -12.84 19.52
CA LEU A 31 17.12 -11.70 18.61
C LEU A 31 16.88 -12.15 17.16
N SER A 32 17.60 -13.18 16.70
CA SER A 32 17.44 -13.78 15.37
C SER A 32 16.06 -14.43 15.21
N LEU A 33 15.57 -15.14 16.22
CA LEU A 33 14.24 -15.73 16.24
C LEU A 33 13.15 -14.66 16.15
N LEU A 34 13.29 -13.57 16.92
CA LEU A 34 12.38 -12.43 16.90
C LEU A 34 12.33 -11.78 15.52
N PHE A 35 13.50 -11.61 14.89
CA PHE A 35 13.61 -11.09 13.53
C PHE A 35 12.92 -12.02 12.53
N TYR A 36 13.09 -13.34 12.63
CA TYR A 36 12.41 -14.30 11.75
C TYR A 36 10.88 -14.21 11.85
N PHE A 37 10.33 -14.04 13.06
CA PHE A 37 8.89 -13.87 13.24
C PHE A 37 8.35 -12.52 12.73
N LEU A 38 9.16 -11.46 12.81
CA LEU A 38 8.80 -10.13 12.30
C LEU A 38 8.92 -10.04 10.77
N TYR A 39 9.86 -10.77 10.17
CA TYR A 39 10.12 -10.77 8.72
C TYR A 39 9.34 -11.87 7.99
N LYS A 40 8.06 -12.09 8.32
CA LYS A 40 7.20 -12.87 7.43
C LYS A 40 7.00 -12.09 6.13
N PRO A 41 7.48 -12.58 4.97
CA PRO A 41 7.13 -11.95 3.70
C PRO A 41 5.62 -12.12 3.51
N SER A 42 4.91 -11.00 3.48
CA SER A 42 3.50 -11.01 3.12
C SER A 42 3.42 -11.47 1.67
N THR A 43 2.79 -12.62 1.45
CA THR A 43 2.48 -13.11 0.10
C THR A 43 1.66 -12.04 -0.58
N SER A 44 2.23 -11.41 -1.61
CA SER A 44 1.55 -10.38 -2.38
C SER A 44 0.34 -11.02 -3.07
N VAL A 45 -0.84 -10.80 -2.52
CA VAL A 45 -2.06 -10.84 -3.32
C VAL A 45 -1.84 -9.81 -4.42
N VAL A 46 -1.77 -10.24 -5.67
CA VAL A 46 -1.71 -9.35 -6.84
C VAL A 46 -3.05 -8.62 -6.91
N SER A 47 -3.14 -7.53 -6.15
CA SER A 47 -4.28 -6.64 -6.20
C SER A 47 -4.11 -5.75 -7.43
N PRO A 48 -5.09 -5.71 -8.35
CA PRO A 48 -5.11 -4.72 -9.42
C PRO A 48 -5.40 -3.29 -8.90
N ILE A 49 -5.62 -3.13 -7.58
CA ILE A 49 -5.84 -1.83 -6.96
C ILE A 49 -4.47 -1.18 -6.75
N PRO A 50 -4.23 0.02 -7.30
CA PRO A 50 -2.97 0.72 -7.13
C PRO A 50 -2.66 0.89 -5.63
N GLN A 51 -1.48 0.44 -5.24
CA GLN A 51 -0.97 0.65 -3.89
C GLN A 51 -0.82 2.15 -3.70
N LYS A 52 -1.51 2.67 -2.68
CA LYS A 52 -1.62 4.06 -2.28
C LYS A 52 -0.38 4.88 -2.65
N ASP A 53 -0.41 5.52 -3.81
CA ASP A 53 0.63 6.44 -4.22
C ASP A 53 0.73 7.52 -3.14
N MET A 54 1.96 7.78 -2.71
CA MET A 54 2.29 8.92 -1.84
C MET A 54 1.96 10.19 -2.63
N PHE A 55 0.72 10.67 -2.50
CA PHE A 55 0.29 11.92 -3.09
C PHE A 55 1.15 13.05 -2.50
N SER A 56 2.01 13.62 -3.33
CA SER A 56 2.76 14.82 -2.99
C SER A 56 1.80 15.94 -2.65
N PHE A 57 1.91 16.43 -1.41
CA PHE A 57 1.14 17.54 -0.86
C PHE A 57 1.65 18.85 -1.47
N LEU A 58 1.38 19.08 -2.75
CA LEU A 58 1.59 20.39 -3.35
C LEU A 58 0.37 21.27 -3.06
N LEU A 59 0.63 22.41 -2.42
CA LEU A 59 -0.35 23.38 -1.93
C LEU A 59 -1.39 23.75 -3.02
N PRO A 60 -2.70 23.62 -2.75
CA PRO A 60 -3.77 23.82 -3.75
C PRO A 60 -4.10 25.30 -3.98
N ILE A 61 -3.11 26.20 -3.97
CA ILE A 61 -3.34 27.65 -3.98
C ILE A 61 -3.75 28.14 -5.40
N PHE A 62 -3.52 27.35 -6.44
CA PHE A 62 -3.94 27.63 -7.82
C PHE A 62 -4.80 26.52 -8.44
N SER A 63 -5.58 25.80 -7.64
CA SER A 63 -6.52 24.83 -8.18
C SER A 63 -7.69 25.55 -8.87
N ARG A 64 -7.68 25.57 -10.21
CA ARG A 64 -8.80 26.09 -11.02
C ARG A 64 -10.09 25.41 -10.57
N LYS A 65 -11.08 26.20 -10.12
CA LYS A 65 -12.39 25.69 -9.69
C LYS A 65 -13.01 24.91 -10.86
N LYS A 66 -13.32 23.63 -10.64
CA LYS A 66 -14.01 22.80 -11.64
C LYS A 66 -15.43 23.34 -11.81
N ASN A 67 -15.79 23.76 -13.02
CA ASN A 67 -17.13 24.22 -13.35
C ASN A 67 -17.83 23.14 -14.21
N PRO A 68 -18.94 22.55 -13.74
CA PRO A 68 -19.66 21.52 -14.49
C PRO A 68 -20.19 22.03 -15.82
N ASP A 69 -20.63 23.28 -15.89
CA ASP A 69 -21.19 23.85 -17.12
C ASP A 69 -20.11 24.04 -18.19
N GLU A 70 -18.89 24.43 -17.79
CA GLU A 70 -17.76 24.57 -18.71
C GLU A 70 -17.35 23.21 -19.29
N LEU A 71 -17.32 22.16 -18.46
CA LEU A 71 -16.99 20.82 -18.92
C LEU A 71 -18.09 20.26 -19.83
N LYS A 72 -19.37 20.42 -19.47
CA LYS A 72 -20.49 19.99 -20.30
C LYS A 72 -20.44 20.65 -21.68
N LYS A 73 -20.18 21.96 -21.74
CA LYS A 73 -20.02 22.69 -23.00
C LYS A 73 -18.89 22.12 -23.85
N LYS A 74 -17.72 21.86 -23.26
CA LYS A 74 -16.59 21.24 -23.98
C LYS A 74 -16.87 19.84 -24.49
N ILE A 75 -17.62 19.04 -23.72
CA ILE A 75 -18.03 17.71 -24.17
C ILE A 75 -19.00 17.82 -25.35
N ILE A 76 -19.97 18.74 -25.29
CA ILE A 76 -20.88 19.01 -26.40
C ILE A 76 -20.12 19.51 -27.63
N GLU A 77 -19.14 20.40 -27.46
CA GLU A 77 -18.28 20.87 -28.55
C GLU A 77 -17.46 19.73 -29.18
N ALA A 78 -16.97 18.79 -28.36
CA ALA A 78 -16.17 17.67 -28.83
C ALA A 78 -17.01 16.58 -29.53
N ILE A 79 -18.21 16.30 -29.02
CA ILE A 79 -19.13 15.31 -29.61
C ILE A 79 -19.86 15.90 -30.83
N GLY A 80 -20.09 17.21 -30.85
CA GLY A 80 -20.79 17.89 -31.93
C GLY A 80 -22.29 17.58 -31.93
N THR A 81 -22.89 17.39 -33.11
CA THR A 81 -24.34 17.19 -33.30
C THR A 81 -24.80 15.74 -33.08
N THR A 82 -23.91 14.80 -32.77
CA THR A 82 -24.22 13.38 -32.51
C THR A 82 -24.66 13.10 -31.07
N ILE A 83 -25.08 14.13 -30.34
CA ILE A 83 -25.54 14.04 -28.94
C ILE A 83 -26.47 12.84 -28.66
N PRO A 84 -27.49 12.49 -29.48
CA PRO A 84 -28.36 11.36 -29.18
C PRO A 84 -27.66 9.99 -29.21
N GLU A 85 -26.47 9.89 -29.81
CA GLU A 85 -25.70 8.65 -29.96
C GLU A 85 -24.77 8.39 -28.76
N TYR A 86 -24.60 9.37 -27.87
CA TYR A 86 -23.70 9.27 -26.72
C TYR A 86 -24.44 9.54 -25.40
N SER A 87 -24.09 8.77 -24.37
CA SER A 87 -24.42 9.08 -22.98
C SER A 87 -23.14 9.17 -22.17
N VAL A 88 -23.05 10.23 -21.36
CA VAL A 88 -21.85 10.56 -20.59
C VAL A 88 -22.29 10.88 -19.17
N MET A 89 -21.70 10.15 -18.22
CA MET A 89 -21.87 10.35 -16.79
C MET A 89 -20.48 10.64 -16.21
N VAL A 90 -20.31 11.80 -15.58
CA VAL A 90 -19.08 12.16 -14.87
C VAL A 90 -19.46 12.49 -13.44
N LYS A 91 -18.84 11.82 -12.47
CA LYS A 91 -19.01 12.11 -11.05
C LYS A 91 -17.63 12.25 -10.40
N ASP A 92 -17.38 13.41 -9.79
CA ASP A 92 -16.22 13.56 -8.91
C ASP A 92 -16.55 12.89 -7.57
N LEU A 93 -15.66 12.02 -7.09
CA LEU A 93 -15.85 11.32 -5.81
C LEU A 93 -15.38 12.15 -4.62
N LYS A 94 -14.66 13.26 -4.86
CA LYS A 94 -14.12 14.14 -3.80
C LYS A 94 -14.93 15.42 -3.62
N ASN A 95 -15.59 15.88 -4.68
CA ASN A 95 -16.33 17.13 -4.71
C ASN A 95 -17.79 16.87 -5.11
N ASP A 96 -18.71 17.74 -4.74
CA ASP A 96 -20.11 17.69 -5.20
C ASP A 96 -20.23 18.18 -6.65
N PHE A 97 -19.64 17.41 -7.56
CA PHE A 97 -19.56 17.68 -8.99
C PHE A 97 -20.07 16.46 -9.74
N SER A 98 -21.13 16.67 -10.52
CA SER A 98 -21.67 15.67 -11.43
C SER A 98 -22.12 16.32 -12.74
N ILE A 99 -21.98 15.58 -13.83
CA ILE A 99 -22.45 15.96 -15.16
C ILE A 99 -23.04 14.73 -15.82
N ASP A 100 -24.28 14.88 -16.25
CA ASP A 100 -25.04 13.80 -16.83
C ASP A 100 -25.59 14.28 -18.18
N MET A 101 -25.37 13.47 -19.23
CA MET A 101 -25.91 13.66 -20.57
C MET A 101 -26.53 12.36 -21.03
N ASN A 102 -27.82 12.38 -21.38
CA ASN A 102 -28.58 11.20 -21.78
C ASN A 102 -28.53 10.04 -20.77
N ALA A 103 -28.60 10.36 -19.47
CA ALA A 103 -28.52 9.36 -18.40
C ALA A 103 -29.66 8.32 -18.44
N ASN A 104 -30.80 8.67 -19.03
CA ASN A 104 -31.96 7.79 -19.13
C ASN A 104 -31.96 6.91 -20.40
N THR A 105 -30.98 7.08 -21.28
CA THR A 105 -30.90 6.33 -22.53
C THR A 105 -30.12 5.03 -22.32
N ILE A 106 -30.68 3.92 -22.78
CA ILE A 106 -30.07 2.59 -22.64
C ILE A 106 -29.17 2.32 -23.85
N PHE A 107 -27.90 2.00 -23.57
CA PHE A 107 -26.92 1.60 -24.57
C PHE A 107 -26.52 0.15 -24.39
N THR A 108 -26.19 -0.51 -25.50
CA THR A 108 -25.61 -1.86 -25.47
C THR A 108 -24.20 -1.78 -24.87
N GLY A 109 -24.08 -2.22 -23.61
CA GLY A 109 -22.78 -2.41 -22.97
C GLY A 109 -22.10 -3.63 -23.58
N ALA A 110 -21.10 -3.41 -24.45
CA ALA A 110 -20.32 -4.47 -25.07
C ALA A 110 -19.47 -5.22 -24.02
N SER A 111 -18.14 -5.14 -24.07
CA SER A 111 -17.28 -5.81 -23.07
C SER A 111 -17.30 -5.17 -21.67
N VAL A 112 -18.11 -4.11 -21.45
CA VAL A 112 -18.20 -3.36 -20.18
C VAL A 112 -18.90 -4.18 -19.09
N ASN A 113 -19.76 -5.13 -19.47
CA ASN A 113 -20.46 -6.03 -18.54
C ASN A 113 -19.54 -6.92 -17.69
N LYS A 114 -18.27 -7.11 -18.09
CA LYS A 114 -17.30 -7.92 -17.34
C LYS A 114 -16.91 -7.31 -16.00
N LEU A 115 -16.98 -5.97 -15.87
CA LEU A 115 -16.63 -5.27 -14.64
C LEU A 115 -17.54 -5.63 -13.45
N PRO A 116 -18.88 -5.51 -13.55
CA PRO A 116 -19.76 -5.92 -12.44
C PRO A 116 -19.70 -7.43 -12.16
N ILE A 117 -19.47 -8.27 -13.18
CA ILE A 117 -19.26 -9.71 -12.98
C ILE A 117 -18.04 -9.97 -12.11
N LEU A 118 -16.89 -9.37 -12.46
CA LEU A 118 -15.67 -9.48 -11.66
C LEU A 118 -15.87 -8.91 -10.26
N GLY A 119 -16.50 -7.75 -10.11
CA GLY A 119 -16.80 -7.16 -8.80
C GLY A 119 -17.62 -8.09 -7.91
N THR A 120 -18.59 -8.79 -8.49
CA THR A 120 -19.39 -9.79 -7.78
C THR A 120 -18.55 -11.00 -7.36
N LEU A 121 -17.70 -11.51 -8.24
CA LEU A 121 -16.80 -12.63 -7.92
C LEU A 121 -15.82 -12.28 -6.79
N TYR A 122 -15.25 -11.06 -6.80
CA TYR A 122 -14.39 -10.57 -5.72
C TYR A 122 -15.13 -10.48 -4.39
N TYR A 123 -16.36 -9.97 -4.39
CA TYR A 123 -17.19 -9.89 -3.19
C TYR A 123 -17.50 -11.29 -2.62
N LEU A 124 -17.87 -12.24 -3.47
CA LEU A 124 -18.17 -13.62 -3.05
C LEU A 124 -16.93 -14.37 -2.54
N ALA A 125 -15.75 -14.12 -3.11
CA ALA A 125 -14.51 -14.79 -2.68
C ALA A 125 -13.98 -14.32 -1.32
N GLN A 126 -14.39 -13.14 -0.84
CA GLN A 126 -14.01 -12.60 0.47
C GLN A 126 -14.95 -13.03 1.61
N LYS A 127 -16.08 -13.64 1.29
CA LYS A 127 -17.09 -14.11 2.24
C LYS A 127 -16.88 -15.58 2.57
#